data_AF-A0A970FQ75-F1
#
_entry.id   AF-A0A970FQ75-F1
#
_cell.length_a   1.000
_cell.length_b   1.000
_cell.length_c   1.000
_cell.angle_alpha   90.00
_cell.angle_beta   90.00
_cell.angle_gamma   90.00
#
_symmetry.space_group_name_H-M   'P 1'
#
loop_
_entity.id
_entity.type
_entity.pdbx_description
1 polymer ?
#
loop_
_entity_poly.entity_id
_entity_poly.type
_entity_poly.pdbx_seq_one_letter_code
_entity_poly.pdbx_strand_id
1 'polypeptide(L)'
;MSNDAFFIDPYCDVIPCNGMAEKAVMGNLHNQSWDEIWHSEQANRIREQVRKCDRKCWMIGSASPAMHKHIWRPAAWVFKHKVLKGGHYSLIENNFISQQPATADNMDLSP
;
A
#
# COMPACT_ATOMS: atom_id res chain seq x y z
N MET A 1 4.18 -0.77 -3.53
CA MET A 1 3.07 -0.97 -4.49
C MET A 1 3.63 -0.79 -5.89
N SER A 2 3.12 -1.49 -6.91
CA SER A 2 3.58 -1.41 -8.33
C SER A 2 4.71 -2.37 -8.77
N ASN A 3 5.44 -3.01 -7.86
CA ASN A 3 6.47 -4.02 -8.21
C ASN A 3 6.06 -5.46 -7.88
N ASP A 4 5.24 -5.64 -6.85
CA ASP A 4 4.88 -6.96 -6.33
C ASP A 4 3.40 -7.32 -6.62
N ALA A 5 2.62 -6.34 -7.04
CA ALA A 5 1.19 -6.47 -7.30
C ALA A 5 0.74 -5.45 -8.35
N PHE A 6 -0.33 -5.81 -9.07
CA PHE A 6 -0.98 -5.02 -10.10
C PHE A 6 -2.50 -5.27 -10.06
N PHE A 7 -3.24 -4.43 -10.76
CA PHE A 7 -4.66 -4.62 -11.03
C PHE A 7 -4.86 -4.69 -12.55
N ILE A 8 -5.90 -5.42 -12.95
CA ILE A 8 -6.40 -5.41 -14.33
C ILE A 8 -7.86 -4.98 -14.26
N ASP A 9 -8.25 -4.05 -15.13
CA ASP A 9 -9.65 -3.65 -15.26
C ASP A 9 -10.38 -4.48 -16.35
N PRO A 10 -11.71 -4.32 -16.51
CA PRO A 10 -12.46 -5.08 -17.51
C PRO A 10 -12.05 -4.82 -18.97
N TYR A 11 -11.32 -3.74 -19.25
CA TYR A 11 -10.81 -3.40 -20.58
C TYR A 11 -9.37 -3.91 -20.80
N CYS A 12 -8.86 -4.74 -19.88
CA CYS A 12 -7.54 -5.33 -19.91
C CYS A 12 -6.39 -4.34 -19.68
N ASP A 13 -6.67 -3.14 -19.15
CA ASP A 13 -5.62 -2.21 -18.75
C ASP A 13 -4.93 -2.71 -17.47
N VAL A 14 -3.61 -2.86 -17.54
CA VAL A 14 -2.77 -3.17 -16.39
C VAL A 14 -2.44 -1.87 -15.69
N ILE A 15 -2.83 -1.75 -14.42
CA ILE A 15 -2.58 -0.57 -13.59
C ILE A 15 -1.88 -0.97 -12.29
N PRO A 16 -1.02 -0.10 -11.71
CA PRO A 16 -0.25 -0.43 -10.51
C PRO A 16 -1.04 -0.31 -9.20
N CYS A 17 -2.14 0.44 -9.25
CA CYS A 17 -2.90 0.92 -8.11
C CYS A 17 -4.27 1.38 -8.60
N ASN A 18 -5.33 1.00 -7.89
CA ASN A 18 -6.70 1.43 -8.16
C ASN A 18 -7.10 2.73 -7.42
N GLY A 19 -6.27 3.24 -6.51
CA GLY A 19 -6.56 4.41 -5.66
C GLY A 19 -5.94 5.74 -6.13
N MET A 20 -5.29 5.76 -7.29
CA MET A 20 -4.68 6.99 -7.83
C MET A 20 -5.75 8.02 -8.22
N ALA A 21 -5.36 9.31 -8.23
CA ALA A 21 -6.23 10.41 -8.67
C ALA A 21 -6.71 10.23 -10.10
N GLU A 22 -5.77 9.83 -10.96
CA GLU A 22 -5.99 9.54 -12.37
C GLU A 22 -5.54 8.11 -12.64
N LYS A 23 -6.22 7.45 -13.57
CA LYS A 23 -5.91 6.07 -13.96
C LYS A 23 -4.56 6.02 -14.67
N ALA A 24 -3.55 5.46 -14.01
CA ALA A 24 -2.22 5.29 -14.56
C ALA A 24 -2.06 3.90 -15.22
N VAL A 25 -2.15 3.86 -16.55
CA VAL A 25 -2.12 2.61 -17.34
C VAL A 25 -0.69 2.25 -17.73
N MET A 26 -0.21 1.08 -17.28
CA MET A 26 1.11 0.54 -17.64
C MET A 26 1.13 -0.02 -19.07
N GLY A 27 0.01 -0.58 -19.50
CA GLY A 27 -0.20 -1.16 -20.83
C GLY A 27 -1.51 -1.95 -20.87
N ASN A 28 -1.80 -2.60 -22.00
CA ASN A 28 -3.06 -3.31 -22.20
C ASN A 28 -2.83 -4.73 -22.75
N LEU A 29 -3.37 -5.73 -22.06
CA LEU A 29 -3.17 -7.15 -22.40
C LEU A 29 -3.87 -7.61 -23.68
N HIS A 30 -4.77 -6.81 -24.24
CA HIS A 30 -5.35 -7.07 -25.56
C HIS A 30 -4.34 -6.86 -26.69
N ASN A 31 -3.40 -5.93 -26.48
CA ASN A 31 -2.51 -5.42 -27.53
C ASN A 31 -1.04 -5.79 -27.32
N GLN A 32 -0.66 -6.18 -26.10
CA GLN A 32 0.73 -6.37 -25.68
C GLN A 32 0.85 -7.62 -24.82
N SER A 33 1.99 -8.29 -24.92
CA SER A 33 2.34 -9.38 -24.01
C SER A 33 2.64 -8.86 -22.60
N TRP A 34 2.58 -9.75 -21.61
CA TRP A 34 2.86 -9.40 -20.22
C TRP A 34 4.25 -8.77 -20.04
N ASP A 35 5.30 -9.38 -20.61
CA ASP A 35 6.67 -8.91 -20.43
C ASP A 35 6.89 -7.54 -21.06
N GLU A 36 6.29 -7.28 -22.23
CA GLU A 36 6.32 -5.96 -22.88
C GLU A 36 5.70 -4.89 -21.97
N ILE A 37 4.56 -5.18 -21.34
CA ILE A 37 3.93 -4.25 -20.41
C ILE A 37 4.79 -4.06 -19.17
N TRP A 38 5.13 -5.15 -18.49
CA TRP A 38 5.69 -5.14 -17.14
C TRP A 38 7.10 -4.55 -17.07
N HIS A 39 7.89 -4.76 -18.13
CA HIS A 39 9.27 -4.26 -18.26
C HIS A 39 9.39 -3.00 -19.12
N SER A 40 8.28 -2.42 -19.59
CA SER A 40 8.30 -1.18 -20.38
C SER A 40 8.83 0.03 -19.61
N GLU A 41 9.32 1.03 -20.35
CA GLU A 41 9.59 2.35 -19.81
C GLU A 41 8.33 3.03 -19.25
N GLN A 42 7.16 2.78 -19.86
CA GLN A 42 5.88 3.32 -19.39
C GLN A 42 5.55 2.80 -18.00
N ALA A 43 5.67 1.48 -17.79
CA ALA A 43 5.51 0.90 -16.47
C ALA A 43 6.47 1.56 -15.47
N ASN A 44 7.75 1.71 -15.80
CA ASN A 44 8.75 2.36 -14.93
C ASN A 44 8.40 3.82 -14.58
N ARG A 45 7.95 4.63 -15.54
CA ARG A 45 7.47 6.00 -15.30
C ARG A 45 6.29 6.00 -14.32
N ILE A 46 5.36 5.07 -14.49
CA ILE A 46 4.19 4.94 -13.62
C ILE A 46 4.58 4.45 -12.22
N ARG A 47 5.53 3.51 -12.08
CA ARG A 47 6.04 3.09 -10.77
C ARG A 47 6.59 4.28 -9.98
N GLU A 48 7.30 5.18 -10.66
CA GLU A 48 7.84 6.40 -10.05
C GLU A 48 6.74 7.38 -9.63
N GLN A 49 5.65 7.50 -10.40
CA GLN A 49 4.47 8.27 -10.00
C GLN A 49 3.81 7.69 -8.75
N VAL A 50 3.60 6.37 -8.71
CA VAL A 50 3.01 5.68 -7.54
C VAL A 50 3.88 5.87 -6.30
N ARG A 51 5.21 5.83 -6.44
CA ARG A 51 6.16 6.04 -5.32
C ARG A 51 6.02 7.42 -4.68
N LYS A 52 5.59 8.42 -5.45
CA LYS A 52 5.40 9.80 -5.01
C LYS A 52 3.95 10.11 -4.61
N CYS A 53 3.03 9.14 -4.67
CA CYS A 53 1.64 9.35 -4.29
C CYS A 53 1.50 9.59 -2.78
N ASP A 54 0.78 10.64 -2.41
CA ASP A 54 0.63 11.15 -1.04
C ASP A 54 -0.77 10.92 -0.45
N ARG A 55 -1.66 10.22 -1.17
CA ARG A 55 -3.06 9.99 -0.79
C ARG A 55 -3.25 9.13 0.47
N LYS A 56 -2.19 8.52 1.02
CA LYS A 56 -2.20 7.71 2.26
C LYS A 56 -3.37 6.71 2.32
N CYS A 57 -3.65 6.01 1.22
CA CYS A 57 -4.77 5.07 1.12
C CYS A 57 -4.68 4.01 2.23
N TRP A 58 -5.78 3.86 2.99
CA TRP A 58 -5.85 3.02 4.17
C TRP A 58 -5.62 1.52 3.87
N MET A 59 -6.03 1.03 2.70
CA MET A 59 -5.83 -0.37 2.32
C MET A 59 -5.85 -0.56 0.81
N ILE A 60 -4.73 -0.95 0.20
CA ILE A 60 -4.68 -1.29 -1.25
C ILE A 60 -4.48 -2.81 -1.49
N GLY A 61 -4.41 -3.64 -0.44
CA GLY A 61 -4.35 -5.09 -0.65
C GLY A 61 -4.26 -5.90 0.63
N SER A 62 -3.06 -6.03 1.19
CA SER A 62 -2.82 -6.77 2.43
C SER A 62 -1.57 -6.27 3.13
N ALA A 63 -1.57 -6.30 4.47
CA ALA A 63 -0.37 -6.04 5.27
C ALA A 63 0.62 -7.23 5.25
N SER A 64 0.15 -8.44 4.91
CA SER A 64 0.96 -9.66 4.98
C SER A 64 2.21 -9.63 4.10
N PRO A 65 2.17 -9.24 2.80
CA PRO A 65 3.39 -9.17 1.98
C PRO A 65 4.46 -8.23 2.55
N ALA A 66 4.05 -7.08 3.09
CA ALA A 66 4.97 -6.14 3.74
C ALA A 66 5.59 -6.71 5.01
N MET A 67 4.78 -7.43 5.82
CA MET A 67 5.28 -8.12 7.01
C MET A 67 6.26 -9.24 6.66
N HIS A 68 5.98 -10.06 5.65
CA HIS A 68 6.86 -11.14 5.20
C HIS A 68 8.19 -10.60 4.66
N LYS A 69 8.16 -9.54 3.83
CA LYS A 69 9.36 -8.90 3.30
C LYS A 69 10.25 -8.30 4.40
N HIS A 70 9.65 -7.88 5.50
CA HIS A 70 10.35 -7.27 6.62
C HIS A 70 10.22 -8.09 7.90
N ILE A 71 10.24 -9.43 7.80
CA ILE A 71 9.90 -10.36 8.89
C ILE A 71 10.62 -10.09 10.23
N TRP A 72 11.85 -9.56 10.18
CA TRP A 72 12.61 -9.18 11.37
C TRP A 72 11.94 -8.07 12.20
N ARG A 73 11.21 -7.15 11.58
CA ARG A 73 10.48 -6.08 12.29
C ARG A 73 9.33 -6.62 13.15
N PRO A 74 8.33 -7.35 12.60
CA PRO A 74 7.30 -7.95 13.43
C PRO A 74 7.88 -9.03 14.37
N ALA A 75 8.89 -9.80 13.97
CA ALA A 75 9.51 -10.78 14.87
C ALA A 75 10.16 -10.12 16.10
N ALA A 76 10.95 -9.06 15.91
CA ALA A 76 11.56 -8.31 17.01
C ALA A 76 10.48 -7.64 17.89
N TRP A 77 9.43 -7.10 17.28
CA TRP A 77 8.30 -6.55 18.03
C TRP A 77 7.61 -7.62 18.89
N VAL A 78 7.33 -8.80 18.31
CA VAL A 78 6.71 -9.93 19.03
C VAL A 78 7.61 -10.39 20.18
N PHE A 79 8.91 -10.54 19.95
CA PHE A 79 9.87 -10.91 20.99
C PHE A 79 9.89 -9.91 22.16
N LYS A 80 9.98 -8.61 21.86
CA LYS A 80 9.96 -7.56 22.88
C LYS A 80 8.70 -7.63 23.75
N HIS A 81 7.53 -7.79 23.15
CA HIS A 81 6.28 -7.71 23.90
C HIS A 81 5.89 -9.03 24.58
N LYS A 82 6.18 -10.18 23.94
CA LYS A 82 5.84 -11.50 24.53
C LYS A 82 6.89 -12.02 25.51
N VAL A 83 8.18 -11.75 25.29
CA VAL A 83 9.26 -12.28 26.13
C VAL A 83 9.72 -11.23 27.16
N LEU A 84 10.09 -10.03 26.71
CA LEU A 84 10.69 -9.03 27.60
C LEU A 84 9.66 -8.29 28.45
N LYS A 85 8.46 -8.05 27.93
CA LYS A 85 7.36 -7.36 28.64
C LYS A 85 6.32 -8.30 29.24
N GLY A 86 6.57 -9.61 29.26
CA GLY A 86 5.65 -10.58 29.87
C GLY A 86 4.25 -10.61 29.24
N GLY A 87 4.12 -10.26 27.96
CA GLY A 87 2.83 -10.21 27.26
C GLY A 87 2.09 -8.86 27.37
N HIS A 88 2.64 -7.89 28.10
CA HIS A 88 2.04 -6.55 28.19
C HIS A 88 2.36 -5.73 26.94
N TYR A 89 1.30 -5.28 26.28
CA TYR A 89 1.35 -4.32 25.18
C TYR A 89 0.22 -3.31 25.34
N SER A 90 0.55 -2.02 25.20
CA SER A 90 -0.43 -0.95 25.13
C SER A 90 -0.32 -0.18 23.82
N LEU A 91 -1.46 0.21 23.26
CA LEU A 91 -1.52 0.96 22.01
C LEU A 91 -0.80 2.31 22.13
N ILE A 92 -0.86 2.97 23.29
CA ILE A 92 -0.24 4.29 23.55
C ILE A 92 1.27 4.31 23.33
N GLU A 93 1.91 3.13 23.29
CA GLU A 93 3.34 3.00 23.01
C GLU A 93 3.70 3.36 21.56
N ASN A 94 2.70 3.46 20.67
CA ASN A 94 2.91 3.76 19.27
C ASN A 94 2.87 5.28 18.99
N ASN A 95 3.96 5.79 18.43
CA ASN A 95 4.12 7.21 18.09
C ASN A 95 3.09 7.76 17.10
N PHE A 96 2.37 6.92 16.35
CA PHE A 96 1.34 7.38 15.41
C PHE A 96 0.00 7.69 16.09
N ILE A 97 -0.23 7.23 17.32
CA ILE A 97 -1.48 7.54 18.06
C ILE A 97 -1.48 9.01 18.52
N SER A 98 -0.33 9.55 18.90
CA SER A 98 -0.19 10.97 19.25
C SER A 98 -0.16 11.90 18.04
N GLN A 99 -0.15 11.37 16.82
CA GLN A 99 -0.05 12.13 15.57
C GLN A 99 -1.38 12.32 14.84
N GLN A 100 -2.52 11.90 15.42
CA GLN A 100 -3.83 12.23 14.84
C GLN A 100 -4.07 13.74 14.94
N PRO A 101 -4.24 14.46 13.81
CA PRO A 101 -4.67 15.85 13.85
C PRO A 101 -6.08 15.93 14.45
N ALA A 102 -6.33 16.98 15.25
CA ALA A 102 -7.60 17.25 15.94
C ALA A 102 -8.74 17.67 15.00
N THR A 103 -8.88 17.04 13.84
CA THR A 103 -9.87 17.39 12.82
C THR A 103 -10.55 16.14 12.28
N ALA A 104 -11.30 15.47 13.16
CA ALA A 104 -12.29 14.47 12.78
C ALA A 104 -13.71 14.88 13.22
N ASP A 105 -13.93 16.14 13.59
CA ASP A 105 -15.23 16.65 14.06
C ASP A 105 -16.13 17.22 12.96
N ASN A 106 -15.74 17.20 11.68
CA ASN A 106 -16.57 17.73 10.59
C ASN A 106 -16.57 16.84 9.35
N MET A 107 -16.97 15.57 9.50
CA MET A 107 -17.50 14.81 8.37
C MET A 107 -18.91 14.40 8.75
N ASP A 108 -19.85 15.27 8.39
CA ASP A 108 -21.28 15.03 8.42
C ASP A 108 -21.57 13.75 7.61
N LEU A 109 -21.80 12.66 8.33
CA LEU A 109 -22.28 11.38 7.81
C LEU A 109 -23.81 11.35 7.90
N SER A 110 -24.47 12.41 7.44
CA SER A 110 -25.89 12.33 7.12
C SER A 110 -26.06 11.55 5.80
N PRO A 111 -27.01 10.60 5.75
CA PRO A 111 -27.22 9.71 4.60
C PRO A 111 -27.69 10.43 3.34
#